data_AF-A0A2E1HFD3-F1
#
_entry.id   AF-A0A2E1HFD3-F1
#
_cell.length_a   1.000
_cell.length_b   1.000
_cell.length_c   1.000
_cell.angle_alpha   90.00
_cell.angle_beta   90.00
_cell.angle_gamma   90.00
#
_symmetry.space_group_name_H-M   'P 1'
#
loop_
_entity.id
_entity.type
_entity.pdbx_description
1 polymer ?
#
loop_
_entity_poly.entity_id
_entity_poly.type
_entity_poly.pdbx_seq_one_letter_code
_entity_poly.pdbx_strand_id
1 'polypeptide(L)'
;MVDSGRAYVNVPKVEDLETLQRELLAVGIVARRHQADPVDVKLVRSATGLSQEAFSLRFGLDVATVRNWEQGRSRPDAAALALLWTIARHPDAVSYALDMDDPDMNRLTP
;
A
#
# COMPACT_ATOMS: atom_id res chain seq x y z
N MET A 1 0.39 -18.00 12.59
CA MET A 1 -0.95 -18.55 12.31
C MET A 1 -0.97 -18.87 10.82
N VAL A 2 -1.24 -20.11 10.44
CA VAL A 2 -1.38 -20.50 9.02
C VAL A 2 -2.87 -20.52 8.75
N ASP A 3 -3.35 -19.57 7.96
CA ASP A 3 -4.73 -19.57 7.50
C ASP A 3 -4.70 -19.67 5.97
N SER A 4 -5.52 -20.57 5.42
CA SER A 4 -5.75 -20.70 3.98
C SER A 4 -4.48 -20.98 3.16
N GLY A 5 -3.54 -21.76 3.70
CA GLY A 5 -2.30 -22.14 3.01
C GLY A 5 -1.26 -21.02 2.88
N ARG A 6 -1.45 -19.89 3.59
CA ARG A 6 -0.49 -18.79 3.67
C ARG A 6 -0.01 -18.61 5.10
N ALA A 7 1.26 -18.30 5.24
CA ALA A 7 1.87 -17.93 6.52
C ALA A 7 2.65 -16.63 6.34
N TYR A 8 2.51 -15.73 7.31
CA TYR A 8 3.37 -14.55 7.44
C TYR A 8 4.39 -14.84 8.53
N VAL A 9 5.67 -14.75 8.17
CA VAL A 9 6.77 -15.05 9.06
C VAL A 9 7.74 -13.88 9.03
N ASN A 10 8.11 -13.38 10.20
CA ASN A 10 9.24 -12.47 10.29
C ASN A 10 10.52 -13.29 10.08
N VAL A 11 11.18 -13.08 8.95
CA VAL A 11 12.41 -13.78 8.63
C VAL A 11 13.56 -13.03 9.30
N PRO A 12 14.41 -13.68 10.11
CA PRO A 12 15.61 -13.03 10.65
C PRO A 12 16.52 -12.54 9.51
N LYS A 13 17.60 -11.83 9.83
CA LYS A 13 18.51 -11.29 8.81
C LYS A 13 18.97 -12.40 7.85
N VAL A 14 18.56 -12.28 6.59
CA VAL A 14 18.96 -13.15 5.49
C VAL A 14 20.05 -12.42 4.72
N GLU A 15 21.15 -13.10 4.42
CA GLU A 15 22.23 -12.52 3.60
C GLU A 15 21.78 -12.36 2.14
N ASP A 16 21.03 -13.34 1.62
CA ASP A 16 20.47 -13.32 0.28
C ASP A 16 19.03 -13.85 0.25
N LEU A 17 18.08 -12.94 0.00
CA LEU A 17 16.67 -13.26 -0.08
C LEU A 17 16.33 -14.13 -1.29
N GLU A 18 17.05 -14.00 -2.42
CA GLU A 18 16.81 -14.83 -3.59
C GLU A 18 17.19 -16.27 -3.33
N THR A 19 18.34 -16.50 -2.67
CA THR A 19 18.76 -17.84 -2.25
C THR A 19 17.73 -18.46 -1.30
N LEU A 20 17.27 -17.72 -0.29
CA LEU A 20 16.21 -18.21 0.61
C LEU A 20 14.92 -18.55 -0.15
N GLN A 21 14.47 -17.71 -1.08
CA GLN A 21 13.29 -18.00 -1.89
C GLN A 21 13.47 -19.26 -2.74
N ARG A 22 14.67 -19.49 -3.28
CA ARG A 22 15.01 -20.67 -4.09
C ARG A 22 14.98 -21.95 -3.25
N GLU A 23 15.52 -21.91 -2.04
CA GLU A 23 15.53 -23.04 -1.10
C GLU A 23 14.11 -23.39 -0.62
N LEU A 24 13.32 -22.37 -0.27
CA LEU A 24 11.91 -22.56 0.09
C LEU A 24 11.12 -23.14 -1.08
N LEU A 25 11.36 -22.67 -2.31
CA LEU A 25 10.72 -23.19 -3.50
C LEU A 25 11.07 -24.67 -3.74
N ALA A 26 12.31 -25.09 -3.46
CA ALA A 26 12.75 -26.47 -3.63
C ALA A 26 12.01 -27.46 -2.71
N VAL A 27 11.47 -27.01 -1.58
CA VAL A 27 10.61 -27.80 -0.68
C VAL A 27 9.11 -27.52 -0.87
N GLY A 28 8.73 -26.83 -1.95
CA GLY A 28 7.33 -26.56 -2.31
C GLY A 28 6.72 -25.32 -1.65
N ILE A 29 7.52 -24.44 -1.03
CA ILE A 29 7.07 -23.21 -0.38
C ILE A 29 7.38 -22.01 -1.28
N VAL A 30 6.34 -21.33 -1.78
CA VAL A 30 6.51 -20.07 -2.51
C VAL A 30 6.59 -18.92 -1.52
N ALA A 31 7.79 -18.38 -1.31
CA ALA A 31 8.00 -17.20 -0.48
C ALA A 31 8.03 -15.92 -1.32
N ARG A 32 7.40 -14.86 -0.80
CA ARG A 32 7.48 -13.51 -1.38
C ARG A 32 7.71 -12.52 -0.24
N ARG A 33 8.49 -11.47 -0.50
CA ARG A 33 8.59 -10.36 0.46
C ARG A 33 7.21 -9.76 0.64
N HIS A 34 6.73 -9.73 1.88
CA HIS A 34 5.50 -9.06 2.22
C HIS A 34 5.80 -7.64 2.72
N GLN A 35 6.07 -6.75 1.79
CA GLN A 35 6.23 -5.31 2.04
C GLN A 35 5.80 -4.56 0.79
N ALA A 36 5.18 -3.40 0.97
CA ALA A 36 4.88 -2.52 -0.14
C ALA A 36 6.18 -1.98 -0.76
N ASP A 37 6.33 -2.17 -2.07
CA ASP A 37 7.47 -1.61 -2.81
C ASP A 37 7.37 -0.09 -2.90
N PRO A 38 8.51 0.63 -3.04
CA PRO A 38 8.48 2.05 -3.38
C PRO A 38 7.62 2.30 -4.62
N VAL A 39 6.82 3.37 -4.58
CA VAL A 39 5.93 3.75 -5.68
C VAL A 39 6.20 5.20 -6.10
N ASP A 40 6.05 5.49 -7.39
CA ASP A 40 6.02 6.86 -7.89
C ASP A 40 4.65 7.48 -7.55
N VAL A 41 4.63 8.30 -6.49
CA VAL A 41 3.41 8.97 -6.01
C VAL A 41 2.80 9.86 -7.09
N LYS A 42 3.62 10.51 -7.91
CA LYS A 42 3.15 11.40 -8.97
C LYS A 42 2.46 10.61 -10.06
N LEU A 43 2.98 9.44 -10.40
CA LEU A 43 2.35 8.53 -11.36
C LEU A 43 1.00 8.02 -10.84
N VAL A 44 0.95 7.58 -9.58
CA VAL A 44 -0.30 7.15 -8.92
C VAL A 44 -1.35 8.25 -8.98
N ARG A 45 -1.00 9.47 -8.55
CA ARG A 45 -1.92 10.61 -8.62
C ARG A 45 -2.35 10.89 -10.04
N SER A 46 -1.41 10.97 -10.99
CA SER A 46 -1.72 11.36 -12.37
C SER A 46 -2.64 10.34 -13.05
N ALA A 47 -2.56 9.05 -12.69
CA ALA A 47 -3.47 8.02 -13.17
C ALA A 47 -4.93 8.24 -12.73
N THR A 48 -5.17 9.01 -11.66
CA THR A 48 -6.53 9.39 -11.20
C THR A 48 -7.09 10.63 -11.91
N GLY A 49 -6.27 11.36 -12.68
CA GLY A 49 -6.67 12.62 -13.32
C GLY A 49 -6.82 13.82 -12.37
N LEU A 50 -6.44 13.68 -11.09
CA LEU A 50 -6.63 14.71 -10.06
C LEU A 50 -5.40 15.62 -9.89
N SER A 51 -5.62 16.87 -9.47
CA SER A 51 -4.55 17.74 -8.97
C SER A 51 -3.98 17.23 -7.64
N GLN A 52 -2.87 17.80 -7.16
CA GLN A 52 -2.32 17.44 -5.83
C GLN A 52 -3.35 17.67 -4.73
N GLU A 53 -4.02 18.82 -4.77
CA GLU A 53 -5.02 19.23 -3.80
C GLU A 53 -6.24 18.30 -3.82
N ALA A 54 -6.77 18.00 -5.01
CA ALA A 54 -7.94 17.13 -5.16
C ALA A 54 -7.64 15.68 -4.77
N PHE A 55 -6.44 15.18 -5.10
CA PHE A 55 -5.98 13.86 -4.68
C PHE A 55 -5.83 13.77 -3.16
N SER A 56 -5.21 14.78 -2.56
CA SER A 56 -5.08 14.90 -1.11
C SER A 56 -6.42 14.90 -0.40
N LEU A 57 -7.36 15.70 -0.88
CA LEU A 57 -8.71 15.76 -0.32
C LEU A 57 -9.45 14.42 -0.46
N ARG A 58 -9.44 13.83 -1.67
CA ARG A 58 -10.18 12.59 -1.97
C ARG A 58 -9.70 11.39 -1.15
N PHE A 59 -8.40 11.31 -0.84
CA PHE A 59 -7.81 10.15 -0.17
C PHE A 59 -7.33 10.44 1.26
N GLY A 60 -7.72 11.57 1.84
CA GLY A 60 -7.40 11.92 3.23
C GLY A 60 -5.90 12.10 3.50
N LEU A 61 -5.16 12.63 2.52
CA LEU A 61 -3.71 12.88 2.63
C LEU A 61 -3.44 14.37 2.79
N ASP A 62 -2.38 14.72 3.53
CA ASP A 62 -1.90 16.10 3.57
C ASP A 62 -1.24 16.49 2.23
N VAL A 63 -1.60 17.66 1.69
CA VAL A 63 -1.11 18.13 0.39
C VAL A 63 0.38 18.47 0.40
N ALA A 64 0.90 18.99 1.51
CA ALA A 64 2.33 19.27 1.63
C ALA A 64 3.13 17.96 1.64
N THR A 65 2.59 16.93 2.26
CA THR A 65 3.15 15.58 2.30
C THR A 65 3.19 14.94 0.92
N VAL A 66 2.07 14.95 0.17
CA VAL A 66 2.03 14.47 -1.23
C VAL A 66 3.06 15.20 -2.09
N ARG A 67 3.13 16.53 -1.98
CA ARG A 67 4.12 17.34 -2.70
C ARG A 67 5.56 16.97 -2.33
N ASN A 68 5.85 16.72 -1.06
CA ASN A 68 7.18 16.31 -0.61
C ASN A 68 7.57 14.94 -1.15
N TRP A 69 6.64 13.99 -1.21
CA TRP A 69 6.87 12.68 -1.82
C TRP A 69 7.11 12.78 -3.32
N GLU A 70 6.26 13.51 -4.06
CA GLU A 70 6.41 13.68 -5.51
C GLU A 70 7.72 14.40 -5.91
N GLN A 71 8.27 15.22 -5.02
CA GLN A 71 9.53 15.93 -5.23
C GLN A 71 10.74 15.22 -4.61
N GLY A 72 10.54 14.05 -3.99
CA GLY A 72 11.59 13.24 -3.38
C GLY A 72 12.22 13.84 -2.10
N ARG A 73 11.57 14.84 -1.48
CA ARG A 73 12.03 15.45 -0.21
C ARG A 73 11.82 14.54 1.00
N SER A 74 10.83 13.67 0.94
CA SER A 74 10.57 12.62 1.92
C SER A 74 10.07 11.36 1.20
N ARG A 75 9.90 10.26 1.94
CA ARG A 75 9.35 9.00 1.42
C ARG A 75 8.08 8.62 2.18
N PRO A 76 7.09 8.00 1.51
CA PRO A 76 5.95 7.44 2.22
C PRO A 76 6.41 6.30 3.14
N ASP A 77 5.81 6.21 4.32
CA ASP A 77 6.02 5.08 5.23
C ASP A 77 5.30 3.82 4.74
N ALA A 78 5.39 2.72 5.50
CA ALA A 78 4.77 1.46 5.10
C ALA A 78 3.24 1.54 4.94
N ALA A 79 2.55 2.32 5.80
CA ALA A 79 1.11 2.47 5.74
C ALA A 79 0.69 3.33 4.54
N ALA A 80 1.38 4.45 4.32
CA ALA A 80 1.17 5.29 3.16
C ALA A 80 1.48 4.55 1.85
N LEU A 81 2.53 3.74 1.79
CA LEU A 81 2.82 2.89 0.62
C LEU A 81 1.69 1.88 0.36
N ALA A 82 1.17 1.24 1.41
CA ALA A 82 0.03 0.32 1.27
C ALA A 82 -1.21 1.04 0.71
N LEU A 83 -1.54 2.22 1.24
CA LEU A 83 -2.64 3.04 0.74
C LEU A 83 -2.42 3.46 -0.72
N LEU A 84 -1.25 3.99 -1.06
CA LEU A 84 -0.91 4.41 -2.43
C LEU A 84 -1.01 3.25 -3.43
N TRP A 85 -0.54 2.06 -3.06
CA TRP A 85 -0.68 0.85 -3.87
C TRP A 85 -2.12 0.36 -4.00
N THR A 86 -2.95 0.63 -3.00
CA THR A 86 -4.38 0.29 -3.03
C THR A 86 -5.11 1.28 -3.94
N ILE A 87 -4.83 2.57 -3.83
CA ILE A 87 -5.34 3.63 -4.73
C ILE A 87 -4.93 3.35 -6.17
N ALA A 88 -3.67 2.98 -6.42
CA ALA A 88 -3.17 2.69 -7.77
C ALA A 88 -3.91 1.53 -8.44
N ARG A 89 -4.42 0.57 -7.67
CA ARG A 89 -5.14 -0.62 -8.19
C ARG A 89 -6.66 -0.43 -8.20
N HIS A 90 -7.20 0.26 -7.20
CA HIS A 90 -8.63 0.36 -6.92
C HIS A 90 -9.01 1.76 -6.40
N PRO A 91 -8.82 2.83 -7.21
CA PRO A 91 -9.03 4.20 -6.73
C PRO A 91 -10.47 4.46 -6.29
N ASP A 92 -11.46 3.90 -7.00
CA ASP A 92 -12.86 4.10 -6.67
C ASP A 92 -13.29 3.33 -5.41
N ALA A 93 -12.74 2.14 -5.17
CA ALA A 93 -13.02 1.38 -3.96
C ALA A 93 -12.47 2.07 -2.71
N VAL A 94 -11.27 2.67 -2.82
CA VAL A 94 -10.68 3.45 -1.72
C VAL A 94 -11.50 4.71 -1.47
N SER A 95 -11.87 5.44 -2.53
CA SER A 95 -12.74 6.62 -2.42
C SER A 95 -14.05 6.27 -1.72
N TYR A 96 -14.73 5.23 -2.19
CA TYR A 96 -15.97 4.73 -1.61
C TYR A 96 -15.82 4.37 -0.13
N ALA A 97 -14.72 3.68 0.24
CA ALA A 97 -14.47 3.30 1.62
C ALA A 97 -14.20 4.49 2.56
N LEU A 98 -13.84 5.66 2.02
CA LEU A 98 -13.62 6.89 2.77
C LEU A 98 -14.86 7.81 2.79
N ASP A 99 -15.84 7.56 1.93
CA ASP A 99 -17.10 8.29 1.88
C ASP A 99 -18.00 7.79 3.04
N MET A 100 -17.98 8.52 4.16
CA MET A 100 -18.66 8.17 5.42
C MET A 100 -20.20 8.21 5.37
N ASP A 101 -20.79 8.52 4.22
CA ASP A 101 -22.24 8.55 4.02
C ASP A 101 -22.85 7.15 3.76
N ASP A 102 -22.05 6.09 3.79
CA ASP A 102 -22.53 4.71 3.70
C ASP A 102 -23.18 4.25 5.04
N PRO A 103 -24.50 3.98 5.06
CA PRO A 103 -25.21 3.58 6.27
C PRO A 103 -24.72 2.27 6.90
N ASP A 104 -24.04 1.39 6.16
CA ASP A 104 -23.44 0.18 6.72
C ASP A 104 -22.10 0.45 7.42
N MET A 105 -21.37 1.51 7.04
CA MET A 105 -20.06 1.87 7.60
C MET A 105 -20.15 2.63 8.92
N ASN A 106 -21.28 3.30 9.20
CA ASN A 106 -21.58 3.94 10.49
C ASN A 106 -21.58 2.96 11.68
N ARG A 107 -21.53 1.64 11.43
CA ARG A 107 -21.38 0.61 12.49
C ARG A 107 -19.94 0.42 12.97
N LEU A 108 -18.94 0.93 12.24
CA LEU A 108 -17.52 0.81 12.57
C LEU A 108 -16.96 2.05 13.31
N THR A 109 -17.73 3.12 13.36
CA THR A 109 -17.43 4.32 14.15
C THR A 109 -18.19 4.26 15.49
N PRO A 110 -17.52 4.51 16.63
CA PRO A 110 -18.16 4.51 17.94
C PRO A 110 -19.16 5.67 18.13
#